data_AF-A0A9P3ZRH9-F1
#
_entry.id   AF-A0A9P3ZRH9-F1
#
_cell.length_a   1.000
_cell.length_b   1.000
_cell.length_c   1.000
_cell.angle_alpha   90.00
_cell.angle_beta   90.00
_cell.angle_gamma   90.00
#
_symmetry.space_group_name_H-M   'P 1'
#
loop_
_entity.id
_entity.type
_entity.pdbx_description
1 polymer ?
#
loop_
_entity_poly.entity_id
_entity_poly.type
_entity_poly.pdbx_seq_one_letter_code
_entity_poly.pdbx_strand_id
1 'polypeptide(L)'
;MNKITSINGILLTPLDEWSEHVENEIAHVTEEERSTWNAKVDASALSAKADASSFNAHKEDAAAHITAKERETWNGKQDKLTDEAGNMTLDGDLSVASTINANGGINIPLAASPNTPASAVNRLCSLGMAAVTDAFSTQSFLSAFTLYGNSVAVEQTVPGWCWMLRKTAAANGTIQVNLISPFLGVCNYSGWRGFVLPIALGNNGSRNARKLTFFVGTTDNLTKKTAEDLDMFTLSPAAGNTGTFVRFIDVTFYQINDSTTTPAGYPVRVRELLYNKSEAKWVVYETNSVIPSFNTAPSCNMFLAYQQADTSLSIPAGLWIGSNGYDARRLLRIADLHAVTDSFNWMGVNSLYWDCEGYNSHSYVGAMHQMTAPGYNQQNGAYHAFTSLETRLIQSTSTYDFTPYE
;
A
#
# COMPACT_ATOMS: atom_id res chain seq x y z
N MET A 1 97.57 -44.06 -77.05
CA MET A 1 96.71 -43.24 -77.93
C MET A 1 95.57 -44.12 -78.42
N ASN A 2 94.41 -44.11 -77.74
CA ASN A 2 93.19 -44.72 -78.28
C ASN A 2 92.64 -43.78 -79.36
N LYS A 3 92.69 -44.23 -80.60
CA LYS A 3 92.13 -43.52 -81.75
C LYS A 3 90.61 -43.49 -81.59
N ILE A 4 90.06 -42.34 -81.25
CA ILE A 4 88.62 -42.09 -81.37
C ILE A 4 88.27 -42.32 -82.85
N THR A 5 87.46 -43.34 -83.11
CA THR A 5 86.95 -43.65 -84.44
C THR A 5 85.58 -43.02 -84.55
N SER A 6 85.46 -41.98 -85.39
CA SER A 6 84.16 -41.45 -85.81
C SER A 6 83.92 -41.84 -87.26
N ILE A 7 82.70 -42.26 -87.58
CA ILE A 7 82.21 -42.37 -88.95
C ILE A 7 81.12 -41.31 -89.09
N ASN A 8 81.28 -40.39 -90.03
CA ASN A 8 80.35 -39.29 -90.31
C ASN A 8 80.01 -38.40 -89.09
N GLY A 9 80.98 -38.19 -88.18
CA GLY A 9 80.84 -37.23 -87.08
C GLY A 9 80.04 -37.72 -85.86
N ILE A 10 79.62 -38.98 -85.83
CA ILE A 10 79.02 -39.60 -84.62
C ILE A 10 80.11 -40.36 -83.88
N LEU A 11 80.27 -40.06 -82.58
CA LEU A 11 81.13 -40.80 -81.67
C LEU A 11 80.48 -42.17 -81.38
N LEU A 12 81.19 -43.26 -81.68
CA LEU A 12 80.78 -44.61 -81.31
C LEU A 12 81.55 -45.01 -80.05
N THR A 13 80.83 -45.32 -78.97
CA THR A 13 81.40 -45.91 -77.75
C THR A 13 81.88 -47.33 -78.05
N PRO A 14 83.09 -47.72 -77.61
CA PRO A 14 83.59 -49.08 -77.75
C PRO A 14 82.64 -50.10 -77.09
N LEU A 15 82.49 -51.28 -77.71
CA LEU A 15 81.56 -52.33 -77.24
C LEU A 15 81.87 -52.79 -75.81
N ASP A 16 83.15 -52.78 -75.47
CA ASP A 16 83.73 -53.06 -74.17
C ASP A 16 83.21 -52.12 -73.07
N GLU A 17 83.08 -50.82 -73.33
CA GLU A 17 82.51 -49.88 -72.34
C GLU A 17 81.00 -50.08 -72.13
N TRP A 18 80.27 -50.50 -73.18
CA TRP A 18 78.85 -50.78 -73.06
C TRP A 18 78.57 -52.05 -72.26
N SER A 19 79.35 -53.11 -72.48
CA SER A 19 79.25 -54.35 -71.69
C SER A 19 79.52 -54.10 -70.21
N GLU A 20 80.50 -53.26 -69.89
CA GLU A 20 80.83 -52.93 -68.49
C GLU A 20 79.71 -52.14 -67.80
N HIS A 21 78.97 -51.28 -68.53
CA HIS A 21 77.81 -50.57 -67.98
C HIS A 21 76.61 -51.49 -67.71
N VAL A 22 76.33 -52.44 -68.61
CA VAL A 22 75.14 -53.33 -68.48
C VAL A 22 75.28 -54.32 -67.32
N GLU A 23 76.50 -54.78 -67.01
CA GLU A 23 76.72 -55.71 -65.89
C GLU A 23 76.82 -55.03 -64.51
N ASN A 24 76.74 -53.70 -64.44
CA ASN A 24 76.82 -52.98 -63.18
C ASN A 24 75.43 -52.79 -62.53
N GLU A 25 75.08 -53.68 -61.61
CA GLU A 25 73.79 -53.69 -60.88
C GLU A 25 73.53 -52.45 -60.01
N ILE A 26 74.56 -51.61 -59.79
CA ILE A 26 74.53 -50.42 -58.94
C ILE A 26 74.57 -49.12 -59.76
N ALA A 27 74.63 -49.22 -61.10
CA ALA A 27 74.77 -48.07 -61.99
C ALA A 27 73.56 -47.10 -61.97
N HIS A 28 72.39 -47.56 -61.52
CA HIS A 28 71.15 -46.78 -61.60
C HIS A 28 70.45 -46.49 -60.27
N VAL A 29 70.72 -47.25 -59.21
CA VAL A 29 70.21 -46.98 -57.86
C VAL A 29 71.28 -47.39 -56.86
N THR A 30 71.64 -46.47 -55.97
CA THR A 30 72.63 -46.76 -54.94
C THR A 30 72.05 -47.67 -53.85
N GLU A 31 72.91 -48.45 -53.18
CA GLU A 31 72.50 -49.30 -52.06
C GLU A 31 71.86 -48.48 -50.92
N GLU A 32 72.28 -47.23 -50.78
CA GLU A 32 71.81 -46.27 -49.78
C GLU A 32 70.37 -45.80 -50.06
N GLU A 33 70.03 -45.56 -51.33
CA GLU A 33 68.65 -45.26 -51.75
C GLU A 33 67.73 -46.47 -51.52
N ARG A 34 68.23 -47.69 -51.78
CA ARG A 34 67.48 -48.93 -51.54
C ARG A 34 67.20 -49.17 -50.06
N SER A 35 68.20 -48.92 -49.21
CA SER A 35 68.06 -49.03 -47.75
C SER A 35 67.06 -48.00 -47.19
N THR A 36 67.10 -46.76 -47.70
CA THR A 36 66.19 -45.68 -47.29
C THR A 36 64.74 -46.00 -47.59
N TRP A 37 64.46 -46.64 -48.73
CA TRP A 37 63.10 -46.98 -49.12
C TRP A 37 62.51 -48.09 -48.24
N ASN A 38 63.28 -49.14 -47.95
CA ASN A 38 62.85 -50.25 -47.11
C ASN A 38 62.57 -49.84 -45.65
N ALA A 39 63.30 -48.84 -45.13
CA ALA A 39 63.07 -48.32 -43.77
C ALA A 39 61.72 -47.60 -43.59
N LYS A 40 61.06 -47.13 -44.66
CA LYS A 40 59.76 -46.43 -44.56
C LYS A 40 58.55 -47.36 -44.41
N VAL A 41 58.72 -48.67 -44.63
CA VAL A 41 57.63 -49.66 -44.64
C VAL A 41 57.42 -50.35 -43.29
N ASP A 42 58.28 -50.10 -42.30
CA ASP A 42 58.17 -50.76 -40.99
C ASP A 42 57.07 -50.13 -40.10
N ALA A 43 55.94 -50.83 -40.01
CA ALA A 43 54.76 -50.44 -39.24
C ALA A 43 54.94 -50.56 -37.71
N SER A 44 56.07 -51.06 -37.23
CA SER A 44 56.40 -51.13 -35.80
C SER A 44 56.54 -49.76 -35.12
N ALA A 45 56.66 -48.68 -35.90
CA ALA A 45 56.77 -47.31 -35.39
C ALA A 45 55.43 -46.67 -34.94
N LEU A 46 54.27 -47.32 -35.10
CA LEU A 46 52.97 -46.71 -34.79
C LEU A 46 52.68 -46.64 -33.27
N SER A 47 53.10 -47.66 -32.51
CA SER A 47 52.96 -47.68 -31.04
C SER A 47 53.80 -46.61 -30.34
N ALA A 48 54.88 -46.16 -30.97
CA ALA A 48 55.71 -45.06 -30.49
C ALA A 48 55.12 -43.67 -30.80
N LYS A 49 54.05 -43.58 -31.61
CA LYS A 49 53.43 -42.30 -32.01
C LYS A 49 52.16 -41.93 -31.23
N ALA A 50 51.61 -42.83 -30.42
CA ALA A 50 50.49 -42.55 -29.52
C ALA A 50 50.72 -43.17 -28.14
N ASP A 51 51.16 -42.36 -27.19
CA ASP A 51 51.40 -42.78 -25.81
C ASP A 51 50.07 -42.92 -25.04
N ALA A 52 49.65 -44.17 -24.83
CA ALA A 52 48.44 -44.48 -24.07
C ALA A 52 48.51 -44.00 -22.61
N SER A 53 49.72 -43.85 -22.05
CA SER A 53 49.91 -43.32 -20.70
C SER A 53 49.58 -41.82 -20.67
N SER A 54 50.02 -41.06 -21.68
CA SER A 54 49.67 -39.66 -21.85
C SER A 54 48.17 -39.46 -22.07
N PHE A 55 47.52 -40.33 -22.86
CA PHE A 55 46.07 -40.28 -23.06
C PHE A 55 45.28 -40.56 -21.77
N ASN A 56 45.66 -41.59 -21.02
CA ASN A 56 44.99 -41.92 -19.75
C ASN A 56 45.28 -40.88 -18.66
N ALA A 57 46.50 -40.34 -18.61
CA ALA A 57 46.84 -39.23 -17.72
C ALA A 57 45.97 -38.00 -18.02
N HIS A 58 45.74 -37.68 -19.30
CA HIS A 58 44.84 -36.60 -19.70
C HIS A 58 43.37 -36.91 -19.34
N LYS A 59 42.89 -38.14 -19.57
CA LYS A 59 41.50 -38.54 -19.26
C LYS A 59 41.16 -38.44 -17.77
N GLU A 60 42.09 -38.79 -16.90
CA GLU A 60 41.90 -38.79 -15.44
C GLU A 60 42.23 -37.43 -14.80
N ASP A 61 42.72 -36.46 -15.58
CA ASP A 61 43.02 -35.12 -15.10
C ASP A 61 41.75 -34.25 -15.06
N ALA A 62 41.13 -34.17 -13.88
CA ALA A 62 39.95 -33.34 -13.61
C ALA A 62 40.23 -31.82 -13.66
N ALA A 63 41.48 -31.40 -13.85
CA ALA A 63 41.93 -30.01 -13.99
C ALA A 63 42.43 -29.68 -15.41
N ALA A 64 42.82 -30.66 -16.22
CA ALA A 64 43.22 -30.46 -17.62
C ALA A 64 42.10 -29.85 -18.48
N HIS A 65 40.85 -30.15 -18.15
CA HIS A 65 39.69 -29.66 -18.87
C HIS A 65 39.17 -28.29 -18.39
N ILE A 66 39.43 -27.93 -17.13
CA ILE A 66 39.08 -26.65 -16.52
C ILE A 66 40.12 -26.34 -15.45
N THR A 67 40.90 -25.28 -15.65
CA THR A 67 41.93 -24.85 -14.71
C THR A 67 41.33 -24.48 -13.35
N ALA A 68 42.13 -24.57 -12.28
CA ALA A 68 41.72 -24.11 -10.95
C ALA A 68 41.25 -22.64 -10.96
N LYS A 69 41.93 -21.81 -11.76
CA LYS A 69 41.59 -20.40 -12.01
C LYS A 69 40.20 -20.25 -12.64
N GLU A 70 39.87 -21.06 -13.63
CA GLU A 70 38.54 -21.04 -14.29
C GLU A 70 37.44 -21.51 -13.34
N ARG A 71 37.72 -22.50 -12.48
CA ARG A 71 36.79 -22.98 -11.45
C ARG A 71 36.51 -21.92 -10.38
N GLU A 72 37.55 -21.26 -9.89
CA GLU A 72 37.41 -20.11 -8.98
C GLU A 72 36.63 -18.98 -9.63
N THR A 73 36.88 -18.72 -10.92
CA THR A 73 36.18 -17.68 -11.69
C THR A 73 34.71 -18.03 -11.90
N TRP A 74 34.36 -19.29 -12.11
CA TRP A 74 32.96 -19.73 -12.23
C TRP A 74 32.26 -19.61 -10.87
N ASN A 75 32.80 -20.21 -9.82
CA ASN A 75 32.15 -20.23 -8.50
C ASN A 75 32.00 -18.80 -7.93
N GLY A 76 33.00 -17.94 -8.12
CA GLY A 76 32.94 -16.54 -7.70
C GLY A 76 31.94 -15.67 -8.47
N LYS A 77 31.34 -16.16 -9.57
CA LYS A 77 30.23 -15.46 -10.25
C LYS A 77 28.86 -15.81 -9.65
N GLN A 78 28.71 -16.97 -9.02
CA GLN A 78 27.44 -17.43 -8.47
C GLN A 78 27.16 -16.86 -7.07
N ASP A 79 28.19 -16.79 -6.22
CA ASP A 79 28.11 -16.26 -4.84
C ASP A 79 27.93 -14.73 -4.76
N LYS A 80 27.92 -14.03 -5.91
CA LYS A 80 27.81 -12.56 -5.96
C LYS A 80 26.42 -12.03 -6.25
N LEU A 81 25.42 -12.89 -6.46
CA LEU A 81 24.07 -12.43 -6.73
C LEU A 81 23.27 -12.24 -5.45
N THR A 82 23.37 -13.14 -4.48
CA THR A 82 22.61 -13.09 -3.21
C THR A 82 23.49 -13.50 -2.03
N ASP A 83 23.22 -12.95 -0.84
CA ASP A 83 23.81 -13.35 0.44
C ASP A 83 23.24 -14.71 0.95
N GLU A 84 23.73 -15.17 2.11
CA GLU A 84 23.31 -16.43 2.74
C GLU A 84 21.81 -16.48 3.10
N ALA A 85 21.16 -15.31 3.22
CA ALA A 85 19.72 -15.19 3.44
C ALA A 85 18.93 -15.02 2.13
N GLY A 86 19.59 -15.08 0.97
CA GLY A 86 18.98 -14.91 -0.35
C GLY A 86 18.75 -13.44 -0.75
N ASN A 87 19.31 -12.47 -0.02
CA ASN A 87 19.17 -11.05 -0.36
C ASN A 87 20.27 -10.60 -1.31
N MET A 88 19.92 -9.75 -2.29
CA MET A 88 20.92 -9.09 -3.13
C MET A 88 21.32 -7.76 -2.49
N THR A 89 22.61 -7.57 -2.19
CA THR A 89 23.15 -6.23 -1.90
C THR A 89 23.88 -5.75 -3.15
N LEU A 90 23.39 -4.68 -3.76
CA LEU A 90 24.01 -4.05 -4.91
C LEU A 90 24.73 -2.78 -4.45
N ASP A 91 26.03 -2.73 -4.68
CA ASP A 91 26.81 -1.52 -4.43
C ASP A 91 26.51 -0.50 -5.53
N GLY A 92 25.66 0.49 -5.23
CA GLY A 92 25.32 1.61 -6.13
C GLY A 92 23.86 1.62 -6.61
N ASP A 93 23.62 2.30 -7.74
CA ASP A 93 22.29 2.46 -8.32
C ASP A 93 21.86 1.22 -9.12
N LEU A 94 20.58 0.85 -9.03
CA LEU A 94 19.96 -0.20 -9.84
C LEU A 94 19.22 0.42 -11.03
N SER A 95 19.65 0.08 -12.25
CA SER A 95 18.96 0.45 -13.51
C SER A 95 18.46 -0.81 -14.22
N VAL A 96 17.16 -0.85 -14.51
CA VAL A 96 16.51 -1.95 -15.24
C VAL A 96 15.71 -1.39 -16.42
N ALA A 97 15.67 -2.13 -17.52
CA ALA A 97 14.96 -1.69 -18.74
C ALA A 97 13.42 -1.77 -18.63
N SER A 98 12.88 -2.34 -17.55
CA SER A 98 11.45 -2.61 -17.37
C SER A 98 11.04 -2.43 -15.91
N THR A 99 9.75 -2.48 -15.63
CA THR A 99 9.18 -2.28 -14.29
C THR A 99 9.65 -3.32 -13.27
N ILE A 100 10.04 -2.87 -12.07
CA ILE A 100 10.31 -3.74 -10.91
C ILE A 100 8.99 -4.03 -10.18
N ASN A 101 8.67 -5.30 -9.95
CA ASN A 101 7.53 -5.70 -9.12
C ASN A 101 8.00 -6.16 -7.72
N ALA A 102 7.77 -5.33 -6.70
CA ALA A 102 8.14 -5.62 -5.32
C ALA A 102 6.91 -6.05 -4.50
N ASN A 103 6.46 -7.29 -4.71
CA ASN A 103 5.27 -7.84 -4.03
C ASN A 103 5.36 -7.83 -2.49
N GLY A 104 6.59 -7.79 -1.94
CA GLY A 104 6.86 -7.68 -0.50
C GLY A 104 7.01 -6.23 0.03
N GLY A 105 6.82 -5.21 -0.82
CA GLY A 105 6.99 -3.80 -0.48
C GLY A 105 8.40 -3.26 -0.70
N ILE A 106 8.56 -1.94 -0.53
CA ILE A 106 9.84 -1.21 -0.64
C ILE A 106 10.08 -0.44 0.66
N ASN A 107 11.17 -0.75 1.37
CA ASN A 107 11.58 0.02 2.54
C ASN A 107 12.37 1.26 2.11
N ILE A 108 11.86 2.45 2.41
CA ILE A 108 12.53 3.73 2.13
C ILE A 108 13.07 4.30 3.45
N PRO A 109 14.40 4.37 3.66
CA PRO A 109 14.96 4.88 4.90
C PRO A 109 14.56 6.34 5.15
N LEU A 110 14.20 6.67 6.39
CA LEU A 110 13.77 8.01 6.77
C LEU A 110 14.94 9.00 6.86
N ALA A 111 16.17 8.54 7.10
CA ALA A 111 17.33 9.38 7.35
C ALA A 111 18.58 8.83 6.68
N ALA A 112 19.04 9.50 5.60
CA ALA A 112 20.45 9.72 5.25
C ALA A 112 20.61 10.27 3.81
N SER A 113 20.87 11.58 3.70
CA SER A 113 21.55 12.25 2.56
C SER A 113 20.81 12.35 1.20
N PRO A 114 21.30 13.22 0.29
CA PRO A 114 20.48 14.20 -0.40
C PRO A 114 19.43 13.55 -1.29
N ASN A 115 18.27 14.20 -1.38
CA ASN A 115 17.13 13.83 -2.24
C ASN A 115 17.63 13.41 -3.63
N THR A 116 17.80 12.10 -3.86
CA THR A 116 18.04 11.59 -5.21
C THR A 116 16.80 11.88 -6.04
N PRO A 117 16.92 12.19 -7.34
CA PRO A 117 15.77 12.58 -8.16
C PRO A 117 14.59 11.61 -8.05
N ALA A 118 14.83 10.30 -7.86
CA ALA A 118 13.77 9.29 -7.71
C ALA A 118 13.07 9.28 -6.33
N SER A 119 13.79 9.38 -5.22
CA SER A 119 13.18 9.49 -3.88
C SER A 119 12.51 10.87 -3.68
N ALA A 120 13.08 11.89 -4.30
CA ALA A 120 12.46 13.20 -4.49
C ALA A 120 11.18 13.07 -5.31
N VAL A 121 11.17 12.35 -6.44
CA VAL A 121 10.00 12.18 -7.30
C VAL A 121 8.88 11.44 -6.58
N ASN A 122 9.15 10.39 -5.80
CA ASN A 122 8.09 9.72 -5.03
C ASN A 122 7.54 10.61 -3.91
N ARG A 123 8.40 11.34 -3.19
CA ARG A 123 7.95 12.31 -2.16
C ARG A 123 7.19 13.49 -2.79
N LEU A 124 7.67 14.02 -3.91
CA LEU A 124 7.01 15.08 -4.70
C LEU A 124 5.70 14.60 -5.29
N CYS A 125 5.63 13.35 -5.76
CA CYS A 125 4.41 12.72 -6.24
C CYS A 125 3.40 12.59 -5.08
N SER A 126 3.82 12.09 -3.91
CA SER A 126 2.96 12.04 -2.72
C SER A 126 2.49 13.41 -2.25
N LEU A 127 3.37 14.42 -2.24
CA LEU A 127 3.02 15.81 -1.92
C LEU A 127 2.06 16.40 -2.96
N GLY A 128 2.28 16.13 -4.24
CA GLY A 128 1.39 16.52 -5.33
C GLY A 128 0.01 15.86 -5.19
N MET A 129 -0.04 14.57 -4.88
CA MET A 129 -1.28 13.85 -4.61
C MET A 129 -2.00 14.37 -3.36
N ALA A 130 -1.26 14.75 -2.31
CA ALA A 130 -1.84 15.40 -1.14
C ALA A 130 -2.44 16.76 -1.50
N ALA A 131 -1.74 17.59 -2.28
CA ALA A 131 -2.25 18.87 -2.76
C ALA A 131 -3.49 18.72 -3.65
N VAL A 132 -3.53 17.71 -4.53
CA VAL A 132 -4.73 17.39 -5.32
C VAL A 132 -5.87 16.92 -4.41
N THR A 133 -5.60 16.03 -3.46
CA THR A 133 -6.62 15.54 -2.51
C THR A 133 -7.21 16.70 -1.68
N ASP A 134 -6.37 17.65 -1.26
CA ASP A 134 -6.79 18.87 -0.57
C ASP A 134 -7.66 19.76 -1.48
N ALA A 135 -7.32 19.89 -2.77
CA ALA A 135 -8.14 20.62 -3.74
C ALA A 135 -9.55 20.01 -3.95
N PHE A 136 -9.70 18.68 -3.75
CA PHE A 136 -10.98 17.98 -3.75
C PHE A 136 -11.66 17.93 -2.36
N SER A 137 -11.10 18.65 -1.38
CA SER A 137 -11.64 18.79 -0.04
C SER A 137 -12.19 20.21 0.14
N THR A 138 -13.52 20.34 0.14
CA THR A 138 -14.19 21.65 0.21
C THR A 138 -14.69 21.96 1.61
N GLN A 139 -14.56 23.22 2.00
CA GLN A 139 -15.03 23.70 3.29
C GLN A 139 -16.57 23.80 3.30
N SER A 140 -17.17 23.28 4.36
CA SER A 140 -18.59 23.44 4.72
C SER A 140 -18.70 24.22 6.02
N PHE A 141 -19.46 25.32 5.98
CA PHE A 141 -19.55 26.30 7.07
C PHE A 141 -20.78 26.06 7.95
N LEU A 142 -20.68 26.45 9.21
CA LEU A 142 -21.80 26.43 10.16
C LEU A 142 -22.80 27.54 9.78
N SER A 143 -24.02 27.18 9.41
CA SER A 143 -24.95 28.12 8.74
C SER A 143 -26.15 28.51 9.60
N ALA A 144 -26.80 27.53 10.21
CA ALA A 144 -27.93 27.72 11.10
C ALA A 144 -27.92 26.65 12.20
N PHE A 145 -28.72 26.84 13.24
CA PHE A 145 -28.95 25.82 14.25
C PHE A 145 -30.43 25.74 14.63
N THR A 146 -30.82 24.60 15.19
CA THR A 146 -32.14 24.39 15.79
C THR A 146 -31.95 23.79 17.17
N LEU A 147 -32.62 24.36 18.16
CA LEU A 147 -32.58 23.89 19.54
C LEU A 147 -33.85 23.09 19.82
N TYR A 148 -33.67 21.90 20.37
CA TYR A 148 -34.76 21.05 20.84
C TYR A 148 -34.64 20.92 22.36
N GLY A 149 -35.71 21.25 23.07
CA GLY A 149 -35.70 21.41 24.53
C GLY A 149 -35.19 22.78 24.99
N ASN A 150 -35.34 23.07 26.28
CA ASN A 150 -34.99 24.36 26.90
C ASN A 150 -33.64 24.33 27.65
N SER A 151 -32.87 23.26 27.48
CA SER A 151 -31.65 22.96 28.26
C SER A 151 -30.36 23.13 27.47
N VAL A 152 -30.44 23.66 26.25
CA VAL A 152 -29.31 23.78 25.33
C VAL A 152 -29.22 25.19 24.76
N ALA A 153 -28.00 25.61 24.40
CA ALA A 153 -27.73 26.90 23.77
C ALA A 153 -26.54 26.80 22.82
N VAL A 154 -26.49 27.72 21.85
CA VAL A 154 -25.38 27.86 20.90
C VAL A 154 -24.80 29.26 21.04
N GLU A 155 -23.48 29.33 21.16
CA GLU A 155 -22.70 30.57 21.09
C GLU A 155 -21.85 30.54 19.83
N GLN A 156 -22.04 31.53 18.96
CA GLN A 156 -21.32 31.60 17.69
C GLN A 156 -19.97 32.30 17.86
N THR A 157 -19.03 31.64 18.53
CA THR A 157 -17.70 32.19 18.88
C THR A 157 -16.98 32.81 17.67
N VAL A 158 -17.03 32.13 16.52
CA VAL A 158 -16.69 32.68 15.21
C VAL A 158 -17.82 32.29 14.24
N PRO A 159 -18.71 33.22 13.86
CA PRO A 159 -19.83 32.94 12.96
C PRO A 159 -19.36 32.24 11.68
N GLY A 160 -20.06 31.18 11.25
CA GLY A 160 -19.66 30.37 10.10
C GLY A 160 -18.58 29.32 10.37
N TRP A 161 -17.73 29.51 11.37
CA TRP A 161 -16.48 28.75 11.51
C TRP A 161 -16.35 27.93 12.77
N CYS A 162 -16.75 28.47 13.93
CA CYS A 162 -16.57 27.81 15.22
C CYS A 162 -17.68 28.23 16.16
N TRP A 163 -18.50 27.28 16.59
CA TRP A 163 -19.57 27.50 17.56
C TRP A 163 -19.34 26.66 18.81
N MET A 164 -19.67 27.23 19.96
CA MET A 164 -19.75 26.50 21.23
C MET A 164 -21.20 26.03 21.43
N LEU A 165 -21.36 24.71 21.51
CA LEU A 165 -22.59 24.01 21.83
C LEU A 165 -22.65 23.78 23.33
N ARG A 166 -23.69 24.22 24.03
CA ARG A 166 -23.74 24.23 25.50
C ARG A 166 -24.98 23.53 26.03
N LYS A 167 -24.79 22.83 27.15
CA LYS A 167 -25.85 22.31 28.03
C LYS A 167 -26.05 23.28 29.20
N THR A 168 -27.20 23.95 29.23
CA THR A 168 -27.54 25.01 30.20
C THR A 168 -28.34 24.51 31.41
N ALA A 169 -29.02 23.37 31.31
CA ALA A 169 -29.79 22.77 32.40
C ALA A 169 -29.75 21.24 32.32
N ALA A 170 -30.21 20.52 33.36
CA ALA A 170 -30.13 19.07 33.45
C ALA A 170 -31.02 18.31 32.43
N ALA A 171 -32.19 18.85 32.10
CA ALA A 171 -33.17 18.21 31.21
C ALA A 171 -32.61 17.90 29.81
N ASN A 172 -33.13 16.88 29.13
CA ASN A 172 -32.67 16.48 27.80
C ASN A 172 -32.82 17.63 26.79
N GLY A 173 -31.88 17.70 25.85
CA GLY A 173 -31.91 18.69 24.79
C GLY A 173 -30.92 18.33 23.69
N THR A 174 -31.29 18.70 22.46
CA THR A 174 -30.49 18.42 21.26
C THR A 174 -30.22 19.74 20.54
N ILE A 175 -29.00 19.89 20.03
CA ILE A 175 -28.67 20.96 19.11
C ILE A 175 -28.46 20.36 17.73
N GLN A 176 -29.29 20.76 16.76
CA GLN A 176 -29.01 20.53 15.34
C GLN A 176 -28.16 21.70 14.82
N VAL A 177 -27.04 21.39 14.19
CA VAL A 177 -26.14 22.32 13.51
C VAL A 177 -26.22 22.04 12.02
N ASN A 178 -26.64 23.04 11.24
CA ASN A 178 -26.75 22.93 9.79
C ASN A 178 -25.47 23.43 9.12
N LEU A 179 -25.01 22.70 8.11
CA LEU A 179 -23.85 23.03 7.31
C LEU A 179 -24.29 23.58 5.95
N ILE A 180 -23.55 24.56 5.45
CA ILE A 180 -23.64 25.02 4.07
C ILE A 180 -22.34 24.73 3.34
N SER A 181 -22.44 24.10 2.17
CA SER A 181 -21.30 23.66 1.35
C SER A 181 -21.29 24.40 0.01
N PRO A 182 -21.02 25.72 -0.02
CA PRO A 182 -21.20 26.54 -1.22
C PRO A 182 -20.25 26.17 -2.36
N PHE A 183 -19.15 25.49 -2.05
CA PHE A 183 -18.12 25.08 -3.02
C PHE A 183 -18.17 23.61 -3.39
N LEU A 184 -19.08 22.85 -2.78
CA LEU A 184 -19.37 21.50 -3.19
C LEU A 184 -20.41 21.59 -4.30
N GLY A 185 -20.07 21.15 -5.51
CA GLY A 185 -20.99 21.18 -6.65
C GLY A 185 -22.04 20.07 -6.57
N VAL A 186 -23.24 20.32 -7.10
CA VAL A 186 -24.29 19.30 -7.25
C VAL A 186 -24.04 18.54 -8.55
N CYS A 187 -23.93 17.21 -8.46
CA CYS A 187 -23.90 16.34 -9.63
C CYS A 187 -24.63 15.01 -9.36
N ASN A 188 -25.01 14.34 -10.44
CA ASN A 188 -25.39 12.93 -10.38
C ASN A 188 -24.10 12.17 -10.09
N TYR A 189 -24.01 11.52 -8.93
CA TYR A 189 -22.79 10.88 -8.39
C TYR A 189 -21.80 11.90 -7.81
N SER A 190 -21.83 12.10 -6.50
CA SER A 190 -21.03 13.13 -5.83
C SER A 190 -19.56 12.75 -5.65
N GLY A 191 -19.22 11.48 -5.82
CA GLY A 191 -17.87 10.98 -5.55
C GLY A 191 -17.43 11.27 -4.11
N TRP A 192 -18.37 11.47 -3.18
CA TRP A 192 -18.06 11.80 -1.79
C TRP A 192 -17.31 10.65 -1.13
N ARG A 193 -16.25 10.96 -0.39
CA ARG A 193 -15.31 10.01 0.20
C ARG A 193 -15.15 10.15 1.71
N GLY A 194 -15.64 11.23 2.29
CA GLY A 194 -15.57 11.41 3.72
C GLY A 194 -15.64 12.85 4.17
N PHE A 195 -15.34 13.05 5.43
CA PHE A 195 -15.18 14.37 6.02
C PHE A 195 -14.13 14.37 7.13
N VAL A 196 -13.64 15.58 7.43
CA VAL A 196 -12.95 15.89 8.69
C VAL A 196 -13.71 17.02 9.37
N LEU A 197 -14.22 16.76 10.57
CA LEU A 197 -14.97 17.68 11.39
C LEU A 197 -14.10 18.15 12.55
N PRO A 198 -13.62 19.40 12.57
CA PRO A 198 -13.00 19.97 13.75
C PRO A 198 -14.01 19.96 14.90
N ILE A 199 -13.66 19.30 15.99
CA ILE A 199 -14.53 19.22 17.15
C ILE A 199 -13.73 19.00 18.41
N ALA A 200 -14.10 19.71 19.48
CA ALA A 200 -13.61 19.48 20.83
C ALA A 200 -14.80 19.09 21.71
N LEU A 201 -14.82 17.84 22.16
CA LEU A 201 -15.93 17.16 22.82
C LEU A 201 -15.84 17.29 24.34
N GLY A 202 -15.46 18.47 24.82
CA GLY A 202 -15.61 18.75 26.23
C GLY A 202 -14.89 19.97 26.74
N ASN A 203 -15.24 20.26 27.98
CA ASN A 203 -14.54 21.16 28.86
C ASN A 203 -13.86 20.37 29.96
N ASN A 204 -12.69 20.85 30.38
CA ASN A 204 -11.89 20.21 31.41
C ASN A 204 -12.73 19.93 32.68
N GLY A 205 -12.64 18.71 33.23
CA GLY A 205 -13.34 18.29 34.44
C GLY A 205 -14.81 17.86 34.27
N SER A 206 -15.43 18.03 33.10
CA SER A 206 -16.80 17.55 32.85
C SER A 206 -16.85 16.03 32.64
N ARG A 207 -17.72 15.34 33.38
CA ARG A 207 -17.92 13.89 33.31
C ARG A 207 -19.16 13.44 32.51
N ASN A 208 -19.96 14.38 32.02
CA ASN A 208 -21.20 14.08 31.30
C ASN A 208 -20.92 13.54 29.89
N ALA A 209 -21.64 12.50 29.49
CA ALA A 209 -21.51 11.95 28.14
C ALA A 209 -22.01 12.94 27.07
N ARG A 210 -21.48 12.79 25.87
CA ARG A 210 -21.79 13.60 24.69
C ARG A 210 -21.98 12.69 23.50
N LYS A 211 -23.00 12.94 22.71
CA LYS A 211 -23.28 12.18 21.49
C LYS A 211 -23.29 13.10 20.29
N LEU A 212 -22.61 12.68 19.24
CA LEU A 212 -22.71 13.27 17.91
C LEU A 212 -23.53 12.34 17.04
N THR A 213 -24.48 12.90 16.31
CA THR A 213 -25.28 12.14 15.35
C THR A 213 -25.22 12.81 13.99
N PHE A 214 -25.04 12.01 12.95
CA PHE A 214 -25.11 12.42 11.55
C PHE A 214 -25.56 11.24 10.71
N PHE A 215 -25.90 11.49 9.45
CA PHE A 215 -26.11 10.42 8.48
C PHE A 215 -25.30 10.70 7.23
N VAL A 216 -24.95 9.64 6.52
CA VAL A 216 -24.31 9.68 5.22
C VAL A 216 -25.18 8.97 4.20
N GLY A 217 -25.15 9.45 2.96
CA GLY A 217 -25.99 8.98 1.87
C GLY A 217 -27.38 9.63 1.80
N THR A 218 -28.24 9.06 0.97
CA THR A 218 -29.53 9.67 0.62
C THR A 218 -30.69 9.01 1.36
N THR A 219 -31.55 9.82 1.95
CA THR A 219 -32.85 9.39 2.50
C THR A 219 -33.87 10.52 2.40
N ASP A 220 -35.09 10.18 2.01
CA ASP A 220 -36.18 11.13 1.80
C ASP A 220 -37.11 11.18 3.02
N ASN A 221 -36.94 10.26 3.97
CA ASN A 221 -37.85 10.09 5.10
C ASN A 221 -37.13 9.62 6.36
N LEU A 222 -36.91 10.52 7.31
CA LEU A 222 -36.24 10.23 8.57
C LEU A 222 -37.09 10.68 9.76
N THR A 223 -36.92 9.98 10.87
CA THR A 223 -37.49 10.35 12.18
C THR A 223 -36.41 10.98 13.03
N LYS A 224 -36.73 12.13 13.64
CA LYS A 224 -35.86 12.83 14.59
C LYS A 224 -36.39 12.60 16.02
N LYS A 225 -35.61 11.94 16.87
CA LYS A 225 -35.89 11.82 18.31
C LYS A 225 -34.96 12.76 19.07
N THR A 226 -35.35 14.02 19.13
CA THR A 226 -34.58 15.12 19.72
C THR A 226 -35.08 15.46 21.11
N ALA A 227 -34.19 15.93 21.99
CA ALA A 227 -34.44 16.16 23.41
C ALA A 227 -34.92 14.89 24.15
N GLU A 228 -34.47 13.73 23.68
CA GLU A 228 -34.75 12.42 24.26
C GLU A 228 -33.53 11.88 25.03
N ASP A 229 -33.66 10.67 25.59
CA ASP A 229 -32.55 9.98 26.24
C ASP A 229 -31.33 9.83 25.33
N LEU A 230 -30.12 9.95 25.90
CA LEU A 230 -28.87 9.88 25.14
C LEU A 230 -28.75 8.57 24.38
N ASP A 231 -29.31 7.48 24.89
CA ASP A 231 -29.28 6.16 24.29
C ASP A 231 -30.18 6.01 23.06
N MET A 232 -31.21 6.85 22.88
CA MET A 232 -32.04 6.81 21.66
C MET A 232 -31.23 7.24 20.43
N PHE A 233 -31.54 6.73 19.24
CA PHE A 233 -31.00 7.28 18.00
C PHE A 233 -31.58 8.67 17.75
N THR A 234 -30.74 9.70 17.65
CA THR A 234 -31.25 11.06 17.40
C THR A 234 -31.83 11.15 15.99
N LEU A 235 -31.23 10.43 15.04
CA LEU A 235 -31.72 10.24 13.69
C LEU A 235 -31.92 8.76 13.40
N SER A 236 -33.06 8.44 12.79
CA SER A 236 -33.41 7.07 12.42
C SER A 236 -34.25 7.09 11.13
N PRO A 237 -34.40 5.95 10.45
CA PRO A 237 -35.41 5.81 9.42
C PRO A 237 -36.82 6.05 10.00
N ALA A 238 -37.70 6.63 9.20
CA ALA A 238 -39.12 6.61 9.52
C ALA A 238 -39.69 5.19 9.37
N ALA A 239 -40.81 4.91 10.06
CA ALA A 239 -41.52 3.66 9.92
C ALA A 239 -41.85 3.35 8.45
N GLY A 240 -41.55 2.12 8.01
CA GLY A 240 -41.75 1.68 6.63
C GLY A 240 -40.67 2.14 5.63
N ASN A 241 -39.67 2.93 6.03
CA ASN A 241 -38.54 3.26 5.15
C ASN A 241 -37.67 2.01 4.90
N THR A 242 -37.31 1.75 3.65
CA THR A 242 -36.45 0.63 3.21
C THR A 242 -35.22 1.10 2.40
N GLY A 243 -34.80 2.35 2.60
CA GLY A 243 -33.72 2.99 1.87
C GLY A 243 -32.36 2.36 2.18
N THR A 244 -31.70 1.83 1.15
CA THR A 244 -30.40 1.14 1.27
C THR A 244 -29.19 2.06 1.20
N PHE A 245 -29.40 3.31 0.76
CA PHE A 245 -28.33 4.26 0.48
C PHE A 245 -27.97 5.14 1.67
N VAL A 246 -28.64 5.03 2.82
CA VAL A 246 -28.36 5.82 4.01
C VAL A 246 -27.69 4.97 5.09
N ARG A 247 -26.79 5.60 5.86
CA ARG A 247 -26.30 5.11 7.15
C ARG A 247 -26.54 6.20 8.17
N PHE A 248 -27.16 5.87 9.29
CA PHE A 248 -27.25 6.77 10.45
C PHE A 248 -26.15 6.40 11.43
N ILE A 249 -25.39 7.38 11.91
CA ILE A 249 -24.24 7.17 12.79
C ILE A 249 -24.43 7.99 14.05
N ASP A 250 -24.45 7.30 15.17
CA ASP A 250 -24.37 7.87 16.51
C ASP A 250 -22.99 7.57 17.10
N VAL A 251 -22.33 8.58 17.66
CA VAL A 251 -21.03 8.46 18.32
C VAL A 251 -21.15 9.01 19.72
N THR A 252 -21.19 8.13 20.72
CA THR A 252 -21.31 8.50 22.14
C THR A 252 -19.95 8.43 22.82
N PHE A 253 -19.54 9.55 23.42
CA PHE A 253 -18.33 9.72 24.19
C PHE A 253 -18.64 9.73 25.67
N TYR A 254 -18.22 8.68 26.36
CA TYR A 254 -18.32 8.63 27.80
C TYR A 254 -17.12 9.34 28.40
N GLN A 255 -17.38 10.39 29.18
CA GLN A 255 -16.33 11.26 29.75
C GLN A 255 -15.90 10.79 31.14
N ILE A 256 -16.19 9.52 31.44
CA ILE A 256 -15.83 8.85 32.68
C ILE A 256 -14.84 7.76 32.32
N ASN A 257 -13.71 7.76 33.02
CA ASN A 257 -12.75 6.68 32.92
C ASN A 257 -13.36 5.41 33.52
N ASP A 258 -13.36 4.35 32.73
CA ASP A 258 -13.77 3.01 33.11
C ASP A 258 -12.54 2.13 33.34
N SER A 259 -12.25 1.86 34.62
CA SER A 259 -11.14 1.00 35.03
C SER A 259 -11.37 -0.48 34.77
N THR A 260 -12.59 -0.89 34.39
CA THR A 260 -12.93 -2.29 34.10
C THR A 260 -12.61 -2.68 32.66
N THR A 261 -12.43 -1.71 31.77
CA THR A 261 -11.95 -1.93 30.41
C THR A 261 -10.46 -2.29 30.38
N THR A 262 -10.02 -3.01 29.35
CA THR A 262 -8.61 -3.38 29.15
C THR A 262 -8.16 -2.95 27.76
N PRO A 263 -7.41 -1.85 27.61
CA PRO A 263 -6.87 -0.99 28.68
C PRO A 263 -7.95 -0.15 29.35
N ALA A 264 -7.73 0.22 30.61
CA ALA A 264 -8.58 1.19 31.31
C ALA A 264 -8.59 2.52 30.55
N GLY A 265 -9.76 3.12 30.37
CA GLY A 265 -9.91 4.27 29.50
C GLY A 265 -11.31 4.83 29.45
N TYR A 266 -11.55 5.71 28.50
CA TYR A 266 -12.83 6.34 28.26
C TYR A 266 -13.57 5.59 27.16
N PRO A 267 -14.71 4.95 27.47
CA PRO A 267 -15.48 4.24 26.47
C PRO A 267 -16.01 5.20 25.39
N VAL A 268 -16.01 4.72 24.15
CA VAL A 268 -16.64 5.35 23.01
C VAL A 268 -17.51 4.30 22.34
N ARG A 269 -18.80 4.58 22.21
CA ARG A 269 -19.75 3.71 21.52
C ARG A 269 -20.15 4.34 20.21
N VAL A 270 -19.90 3.62 19.12
CA VAL A 270 -20.32 3.99 17.77
C VAL A 270 -21.43 3.05 17.36
N ARG A 271 -22.55 3.59 16.87
CA ARG A 271 -23.63 2.79 16.31
C ARG A 271 -23.89 3.23 14.88
N GLU A 272 -23.79 2.29 13.95
CA GLU A 272 -24.16 2.47 12.56
C GLU A 272 -25.46 1.73 12.29
N LEU A 273 -26.49 2.46 11.89
CA LEU A 273 -27.79 1.92 11.53
C LEU A 273 -27.96 1.94 10.01
N LEU A 274 -28.25 0.77 9.45
CA LEU A 274 -28.40 0.57 8.01
C LEU A 274 -29.46 -0.47 7.67
N TYR A 275 -30.02 -0.38 6.46
CA TYR A 275 -31.02 -1.32 5.99
C TYR A 275 -30.35 -2.54 5.35
N ASN A 276 -30.56 -3.72 5.93
CA ASN A 276 -30.15 -4.99 5.34
C ASN A 276 -31.23 -5.43 4.33
N LYS A 277 -30.93 -5.25 3.04
CA LYS A 277 -31.84 -5.59 1.94
C LYS A 277 -32.16 -7.09 1.87
N SER A 278 -31.21 -7.96 2.23
CA SER A 278 -31.40 -9.42 2.16
C SER A 278 -32.39 -9.90 3.22
N GLU A 279 -32.37 -9.29 4.39
CA GLU A 279 -33.22 -9.64 5.53
C GLU A 279 -34.44 -8.72 5.67
N ALA A 280 -34.57 -7.74 4.78
CA ALA A 280 -35.64 -6.75 4.73
C ALA A 280 -35.87 -6.00 6.06
N LYS A 281 -34.80 -5.71 6.81
CA LYS A 281 -34.87 -5.08 8.13
C LYS A 281 -33.77 -4.06 8.38
N TRP A 282 -33.99 -3.19 9.36
CA TRP A 282 -32.96 -2.28 9.86
C TRP A 282 -32.10 -2.99 10.90
N VAL A 283 -30.79 -2.80 10.78
CA VAL A 283 -29.78 -3.46 11.60
C VAL A 283 -28.83 -2.40 12.14
N VAL A 284 -28.55 -2.48 13.44
CA VAL A 284 -27.51 -1.68 14.09
C VAL A 284 -26.24 -2.52 14.20
N TYR A 285 -25.15 -1.93 13.73
CA TYR A 285 -23.79 -2.38 13.99
C TYR A 285 -23.23 -1.48 15.08
N GLU A 286 -23.00 -2.04 16.25
CA GLU A 286 -22.44 -1.32 17.39
C GLU A 286 -20.97 -1.70 17.57
N THR A 287 -20.13 -0.68 17.75
CA THR A 287 -18.71 -0.83 18.06
C THR A 287 -18.41 -0.14 19.38
N ASN A 288 -17.78 -0.87 20.29
CA ASN A 288 -17.27 -0.34 21.53
C ASN A 288 -15.74 -0.21 21.44
N SER A 289 -15.26 1.01 21.61
CA SER A 289 -13.85 1.38 21.60
C SER A 289 -13.46 2.02 22.93
N VAL A 290 -12.17 2.00 23.26
CA VAL A 290 -11.68 2.61 24.51
C VAL A 290 -10.50 3.51 24.24
N ILE A 291 -10.65 4.80 24.59
CA ILE A 291 -9.56 5.79 24.57
C ILE A 291 -8.74 5.64 25.85
N PRO A 292 -7.47 5.24 25.81
CA PRO A 292 -6.72 4.90 27.01
C PRO A 292 -6.46 6.09 27.97
N SER A 293 -6.41 5.81 29.27
CA SER A 293 -6.47 6.80 30.36
C SER A 293 -5.23 7.69 30.56
N PHE A 294 -4.11 7.40 29.92
CA PHE A 294 -2.79 7.80 30.44
C PHE A 294 -2.49 9.30 30.35
N ASN A 295 -3.10 10.02 29.40
CA ASN A 295 -3.11 11.49 29.24
C ASN A 295 -4.13 11.97 28.18
N THR A 296 -4.97 11.05 27.67
CA THR A 296 -5.89 11.31 26.58
C THR A 296 -7.32 11.09 27.07
N ALA A 297 -8.06 12.18 27.28
CA ALA A 297 -9.50 12.12 27.49
C ALA A 297 -10.21 12.48 26.18
N PRO A 298 -11.47 12.07 25.98
CA PRO A 298 -12.26 12.49 24.82
C PRO A 298 -12.38 14.01 24.70
N SER A 299 -12.17 14.77 25.78
CA SER A 299 -12.10 16.24 25.76
C SER A 299 -10.83 16.82 25.10
N CYS A 300 -9.80 16.01 24.89
CA CYS A 300 -8.55 16.42 24.22
C CYS A 300 -8.59 16.20 22.70
N ASN A 301 -9.76 15.87 22.15
CA ASN A 301 -9.90 15.62 20.73
C ASN A 301 -9.84 16.93 19.91
N MET A 302 -9.37 16.80 18.67
CA MET A 302 -9.24 17.90 17.71
C MET A 302 -10.25 17.78 16.57
N PHE A 303 -10.55 16.54 16.15
CA PHE A 303 -11.46 16.29 15.04
C PHE A 303 -12.08 14.89 15.12
N LEU A 304 -13.20 14.73 14.42
CA LEU A 304 -13.78 13.46 14.01
C LEU A 304 -13.62 13.32 12.49
N ALA A 305 -13.15 12.18 12.00
CA ALA A 305 -13.02 11.93 10.57
C ALA A 305 -13.77 10.65 10.20
N TYR A 306 -14.65 10.75 9.20
CA TYR A 306 -15.23 9.61 8.50
C TYR A 306 -14.53 9.51 7.14
N GLN A 307 -14.05 8.34 6.76
CA GLN A 307 -13.49 8.11 5.42
C GLN A 307 -13.96 6.75 4.90
N GLN A 308 -14.38 6.69 3.64
CA GLN A 308 -14.63 5.45 2.91
C GLN A 308 -13.54 5.23 1.86
N ALA A 309 -13.12 3.98 1.67
CA ALA A 309 -12.04 3.69 0.72
C ALA A 309 -12.49 3.92 -0.72
N ASP A 310 -13.74 3.59 -1.03
CA ASP A 310 -14.42 3.96 -2.26
C ASP A 310 -15.96 4.09 -2.08
N THR A 311 -16.72 4.04 -3.18
CA THR A 311 -18.19 4.23 -3.26
C THR A 311 -18.91 2.91 -3.53
N SER A 312 -18.25 1.77 -3.34
CA SER A 312 -18.87 0.45 -3.42
C SER A 312 -19.40 0.04 -2.05
N LEU A 313 -20.61 -0.54 -2.02
CA LEU A 313 -21.19 -1.11 -0.79
C LEU A 313 -20.34 -2.21 -0.15
N SER A 314 -19.48 -2.85 -0.94
CA SER A 314 -18.65 -3.97 -0.50
C SER A 314 -17.34 -3.52 0.16
N ILE A 315 -17.10 -2.21 0.28
CA ILE A 315 -15.81 -1.67 0.66
C ILE A 315 -15.91 -1.00 2.02
N PRO A 316 -14.84 -1.04 2.84
CA PRO A 316 -14.86 -0.49 4.18
C PRO A 316 -14.89 1.05 4.20
N ALA A 317 -15.55 1.55 5.23
CA ALA A 317 -15.35 2.87 5.78
C ALA A 317 -14.79 2.79 7.20
N GLY A 318 -14.30 3.90 7.72
CA GLY A 318 -13.81 3.98 9.10
C GLY A 318 -14.16 5.31 9.75
N LEU A 319 -14.07 5.31 11.06
CA LEU A 319 -14.26 6.48 11.90
C LEU A 319 -13.05 6.68 12.82
N TRP A 320 -12.45 7.87 12.75
CA TRP A 320 -11.26 8.22 13.50
C TRP A 320 -11.44 9.48 14.32
N ILE A 321 -10.62 9.60 15.36
CA ILE A 321 -10.46 10.80 16.16
C ILE A 321 -9.01 11.23 16.19
N GLY A 322 -8.80 12.52 15.98
CA GLY A 322 -7.53 13.17 16.28
C GLY A 322 -7.47 13.58 17.75
N SER A 323 -6.40 13.26 18.44
CA SER A 323 -6.15 13.67 19.82
C SER A 323 -4.94 14.59 19.92
N ASN A 324 -5.05 15.66 20.71
CA ASN A 324 -3.92 16.50 21.13
C ASN A 324 -3.39 16.12 22.52
N GLY A 325 -3.81 14.97 23.06
CA GLY A 325 -3.29 14.44 24.32
C GLY A 325 -1.79 14.18 24.25
N TYR A 326 -1.13 14.22 25.42
CA TYR A 326 0.29 13.86 25.55
C TYR A 326 0.46 12.34 25.47
N ASP A 327 0.29 11.80 24.26
CA ASP A 327 0.40 10.38 23.94
C ASP A 327 1.22 10.20 22.65
N ALA A 328 1.88 9.05 22.54
CA ALA A 328 2.52 8.61 21.29
C ALA A 328 1.46 8.36 20.18
N ARG A 329 0.19 8.22 20.56
CA ARG A 329 -0.94 7.91 19.69
C ARG A 329 -1.86 9.11 19.55
N ARG A 330 -1.94 9.66 18.34
CA ARG A 330 -2.76 10.86 18.07
C ARG A 330 -3.87 10.65 17.04
N LEU A 331 -3.78 9.59 16.25
CA LEU A 331 -4.83 9.21 15.32
C LEU A 331 -5.44 7.87 15.76
N LEU A 332 -6.70 7.92 16.18
CA LEU A 332 -7.35 6.84 16.91
C LEU A 332 -8.55 6.32 16.12
N ARG A 333 -8.54 5.07 15.66
CA ARG A 333 -9.71 4.46 15.01
C ARG A 333 -10.67 3.92 16.05
N ILE A 334 -11.92 4.39 15.99
CA ILE A 334 -12.97 4.07 16.95
C ILE A 334 -14.08 3.20 16.38
N ALA A 335 -14.19 3.06 15.05
CA ALA A 335 -15.08 2.11 14.42
C ALA A 335 -14.64 1.73 13.00
N ASP A 336 -14.99 0.51 12.61
CA ASP A 336 -15.11 0.09 11.22
C ASP A 336 -16.58 0.27 10.81
N LEU A 337 -16.81 0.91 9.68
CA LEU A 337 -18.13 1.26 9.18
C LEU A 337 -18.34 0.70 7.77
N HIS A 338 -19.58 0.65 7.31
CA HIS A 338 -19.90 0.28 5.95
C HIS A 338 -19.83 1.50 5.03
N ALA A 339 -19.18 1.36 3.87
CA ALA A 339 -19.20 2.43 2.88
C ALA A 339 -20.61 2.61 2.31
N VAL A 340 -20.84 3.83 1.84
CA VAL A 340 -22.08 4.24 1.20
C VAL A 340 -21.89 4.25 -0.30
N THR A 341 -22.88 3.71 -1.02
CA THR A 341 -22.90 3.83 -2.48
C THR A 341 -23.04 5.27 -2.89
N ASP A 342 -22.36 5.64 -3.97
CA ASP A 342 -22.68 6.89 -4.62
C ASP A 342 -24.16 6.92 -5.02
N SER A 343 -24.81 8.06 -4.80
CA SER A 343 -26.25 8.22 -5.01
C SER A 343 -26.56 9.59 -5.60
N PHE A 344 -27.75 9.72 -6.18
CA PHE A 344 -28.19 10.96 -6.80
C PHE A 344 -28.50 12.03 -5.75
N ASN A 345 -28.17 13.29 -6.05
CA ASN A 345 -28.57 14.48 -5.26
C ASN A 345 -28.06 14.54 -3.82
N TRP A 346 -27.02 13.78 -3.45
CA TRP A 346 -26.40 13.86 -2.14
C TRP A 346 -24.94 14.29 -2.21
N MET A 347 -24.61 15.32 -1.44
CA MET A 347 -23.30 15.97 -1.44
C MET A 347 -22.71 15.99 -0.04
N GLY A 348 -22.78 14.85 0.65
CA GLY A 348 -22.18 14.73 1.96
C GLY A 348 -23.06 15.23 3.12
N VAL A 349 -22.42 15.54 4.24
CA VAL A 349 -23.10 15.80 5.51
C VAL A 349 -23.59 17.24 5.58
N ASN A 350 -24.92 17.42 5.62
CA ASN A 350 -25.56 18.73 5.69
C ASN A 350 -25.96 19.16 7.10
N SER A 351 -25.98 18.24 8.05
CA SER A 351 -26.36 18.54 9.43
C SER A 351 -25.69 17.59 10.40
N LEU A 352 -25.39 18.13 11.58
CA LEU A 352 -24.89 17.40 12.73
C LEU A 352 -25.85 17.62 13.90
N TYR A 353 -25.96 16.64 14.77
CA TYR A 353 -26.74 16.75 16.00
C TYR A 353 -25.83 16.49 17.18
N TRP A 354 -25.99 17.30 18.21
CA TRP A 354 -25.24 17.20 19.46
C TRP A 354 -26.22 17.03 20.61
N ASP A 355 -26.06 15.93 21.33
CA ASP A 355 -26.78 15.60 22.55
C ASP A 355 -25.77 15.50 23.70
N CYS A 356 -26.19 15.85 24.91
CA CYS A 356 -25.32 15.80 26.08
C CYS A 356 -26.13 15.54 27.34
N GLU A 357 -25.54 14.82 28.29
CA GLU A 357 -26.13 14.61 29.61
C GLU A 357 -25.83 15.76 30.58
N GLY A 358 -26.52 15.74 31.72
CA GLY A 358 -26.21 16.63 32.85
C GLY A 358 -26.35 18.10 32.49
N TYR A 359 -25.46 18.93 33.03
CA TYR A 359 -25.47 20.39 32.85
C TYR A 359 -24.06 20.95 32.88
N ASN A 360 -23.89 22.19 32.40
CA ASN A 360 -22.61 22.91 32.36
C ASN A 360 -21.50 22.19 31.56
N SER A 361 -21.91 21.45 30.54
CA SER A 361 -21.04 20.81 29.56
C SER A 361 -21.10 21.59 28.25
N HIS A 362 -19.98 21.68 27.55
CA HIS A 362 -19.96 22.23 26.20
C HIS A 362 -19.07 21.44 25.26
N SER A 363 -19.21 21.73 23.97
CA SER A 363 -18.33 21.27 22.90
C SER A 363 -18.15 22.39 21.89
N TYR A 364 -16.96 22.49 21.31
CA TYR A 364 -16.73 23.38 20.17
C TYR A 364 -16.85 22.56 18.89
N VAL A 365 -17.67 23.01 17.96
CA VAL A 365 -17.78 22.44 16.62
C VAL A 365 -17.29 23.45 15.61
N GLY A 366 -16.47 22.99 14.67
CA GLY A 366 -15.90 23.82 13.61
C GLY A 366 -16.53 23.57 12.24
N ALA A 367 -16.20 24.43 11.29
CA ALA A 367 -16.49 24.22 9.89
C ALA A 367 -15.84 22.92 9.40
N MET A 368 -16.62 22.07 8.73
CA MET A 368 -16.23 20.73 8.29
C MET A 368 -15.54 20.77 6.93
N HIS A 369 -14.49 19.98 6.72
CA HIS A 369 -13.98 19.67 5.38
C HIS A 369 -14.70 18.45 4.84
N GLN A 370 -15.39 18.61 3.71
CA GLN A 370 -16.00 17.51 2.98
C GLN A 370 -15.09 17.07 1.84
N MET A 371 -14.82 15.78 1.76
CA MET A 371 -13.81 15.22 0.87
C MET A 371 -14.48 14.45 -0.25
N THR A 372 -14.08 14.73 -1.48
CA THR A 372 -14.52 14.02 -2.69
C THR A 372 -13.34 13.33 -3.36
N ALA A 373 -13.61 12.30 -4.16
CA ALA A 373 -12.58 11.65 -4.94
C ALA A 373 -12.18 12.52 -6.15
N PRO A 374 -10.89 12.55 -6.52
CA PRO A 374 -10.49 13.15 -7.79
C PRO A 374 -11.03 12.42 -9.02
N GLY A 375 -11.54 11.18 -8.86
CA GLY A 375 -12.22 10.43 -9.92
C GLY A 375 -13.07 9.28 -9.39
N TYR A 376 -14.05 8.86 -10.18
CA TYR A 376 -15.11 7.89 -9.82
C TYR A 376 -14.57 6.53 -9.30
N ASN A 377 -13.52 5.99 -9.93
CA ASN A 377 -12.90 4.70 -9.58
C ASN A 377 -11.55 4.82 -8.87
N GLN A 378 -11.18 6.03 -8.43
CA GLN A 378 -9.94 6.21 -7.70
C GLN A 378 -10.12 5.86 -6.23
N GLN A 379 -9.14 5.15 -5.67
CA GLN A 379 -9.06 4.90 -4.24
C GLN A 379 -8.99 6.22 -3.47
N ASN A 380 -9.60 6.24 -2.29
CA ASN A 380 -9.46 7.36 -1.38
C ASN A 380 -8.10 7.31 -0.68
N GLY A 381 -7.15 8.11 -1.17
CA GLY A 381 -5.82 8.24 -0.57
C GLY A 381 -5.88 8.65 0.91
N ALA A 382 -6.87 9.45 1.31
CA ALA A 382 -7.05 9.81 2.72
C ALA A 382 -7.41 8.57 3.55
N TYR A 383 -8.39 7.76 3.14
CA TYR A 383 -8.74 6.51 3.85
C TYR A 383 -7.50 5.62 4.08
N HIS A 384 -6.66 5.43 3.06
CA HIS A 384 -5.47 4.60 3.17
C HIS A 384 -4.40 5.23 4.07
N ALA A 385 -4.24 6.55 4.05
CA ALA A 385 -3.33 7.27 4.95
C ALA A 385 -3.81 7.23 6.41
N PHE A 386 -5.12 7.41 6.64
CA PHE A 386 -5.72 7.25 7.96
C PHE A 386 -5.50 5.83 8.48
N THR A 387 -5.75 4.82 7.63
CA THR A 387 -5.59 3.41 7.99
C THR A 387 -4.13 3.02 8.27
N SER A 388 -3.16 3.62 7.58
CA SER A 388 -1.74 3.29 7.79
C SER A 388 -1.13 3.94 9.03
N LEU A 389 -1.71 5.04 9.52
CA LEU A 389 -1.21 5.81 10.67
C LEU A 389 -2.04 5.60 11.94
N GLU A 390 -3.15 4.87 11.87
CA GLU A 390 -4.07 4.71 13.00
C GLU A 390 -3.48 3.87 14.14
N THR A 391 -3.91 4.21 15.35
CA THR A 391 -4.00 3.24 16.45
C THR A 391 -5.43 2.74 16.53
N ARG A 392 -5.62 1.43 16.41
CA ARG A 392 -6.95 0.80 16.52
C ARG A 392 -7.35 0.65 17.99
N LEU A 393 -8.52 1.21 18.35
CA LEU A 393 -9.04 1.21 19.73
C LEU A 393 -10.25 0.30 19.94
N ILE A 394 -10.73 -0.35 18.87
CA ILE A 394 -11.91 -1.21 18.87
C ILE A 394 -11.68 -2.40 19.81
N GLN A 395 -12.59 -2.58 20.76
CA GLN A 395 -12.58 -3.68 21.73
C GLN A 395 -13.58 -4.77 21.35
N SER A 396 -14.78 -4.38 20.93
CA SER A 396 -15.82 -5.32 20.54
C SER A 396 -16.77 -4.71 19.52
N THR A 397 -17.43 -5.60 18.78
CA THR A 397 -18.49 -5.28 17.85
C THR A 397 -19.69 -6.19 18.12
N SER A 398 -20.89 -5.68 17.92
CA SER A 398 -22.14 -6.43 18.04
C SER A 398 -23.15 -5.97 16.98
N THR A 399 -24.16 -6.80 16.74
CA THR A 399 -25.19 -6.55 15.74
C THR A 399 -26.55 -6.91 16.29
N TYR A 400 -27.54 -6.03 16.09
CA TYR A 400 -28.91 -6.26 16.55
C TYR A 400 -29.94 -5.59 15.65
N ASP A 401 -31.16 -6.12 15.69
CA ASP A 401 -32.28 -5.61 14.91
C ASP A 401 -32.77 -4.28 15.49
N PHE A 402 -33.17 -3.37 14.61
CA PHE A 402 -33.75 -2.07 14.99
C PHE A 402 -35.15 -1.92 14.43
N THR A 403 -36.07 -1.51 15.29
CA THR A 403 -37.42 -1.12 14.86
C THR A 403 -37.44 0.40 14.71
N PRO A 404 -37.71 0.93 13.50
CA PRO A 404 -37.90 2.36 13.28
C PRO A 404 -38.83 2.97 14.32
N TYR A 405 -38.46 4.13 14.84
CA TYR A 405 -39.31 4.82 15.79
C TYR A 405 -40.59 5.31 15.12
N GLU A 406 -41.69 5.29 15.89
CA GLU A 406 -42.96 5.91 15.52
C GLU A 406 -42.88 7.44 15.47
#